data_AF-A0AAU9E7X4-F1
#
_entry.id   AF-A0AAU9E7X4-F1
#
_cell.length_a   1.000
_cell.length_b   1.000
_cell.length_c   1.000
_cell.angle_alpha   90.00
_cell.angle_beta   90.00
_cell.angle_gamma   90.00
#
_symmetry.space_group_name_H-M   'P 1'
#
loop_
_entity.id
_entity.type
_entity.pdbx_description
1 polymer ?
#
loop_
_entity_poly.entity_id
_entity_poly.type
_entity_poly.pdbx_seq_one_letter_code
_entity_poly.pdbx_strand_id
1 'polypeptide(L)'
;MKVPHIIYSGNYEGKKFLITEYNDGLRLSKLLRALDKQHSIVVSKKYLREFGITLGKIHKLKVDGIITRERRFHKPLEDYECEFDIAWAIIVRPSQEFLKTDEERTSFLDGYMSQNNYSVESVRYCMIMIYQHFRKLGNAIADFDYVNFVEKEIYRLINIGITHLG
;
A
#
# COMPACT_ATOMS: atom_id res chain seq x y z
N MET A 1 -10.90 6.19 -8.67
CA MET A 1 -11.62 5.85 -7.41
C MET A 1 -12.39 7.07 -6.88
N LYS A 2 -13.70 6.95 -6.64
CA LYS A 2 -14.54 8.01 -6.05
C LYS A 2 -14.57 7.81 -4.53
N VAL A 3 -14.31 8.86 -3.75
CA VAL A 3 -14.47 8.80 -2.29
C VAL A 3 -15.98 8.61 -2.01
N PRO A 4 -16.39 7.61 -1.22
CA PRO A 4 -17.80 7.38 -0.93
C PRO A 4 -18.45 8.61 -0.28
N HIS A 5 -19.65 8.96 -0.72
CA HIS A 5 -20.41 10.04 -0.10
C HIS A 5 -20.81 9.65 1.32
N ILE A 6 -20.61 10.54 2.30
CA ILE A 6 -21.05 10.32 3.67
C ILE A 6 -22.55 10.60 3.74
N ILE A 7 -23.35 9.56 3.96
CA ILE A 7 -24.80 9.70 4.15
C ILE A 7 -25.09 10.24 5.56
N TYR A 8 -24.38 9.70 6.55
CA TYR A 8 -24.62 10.04 7.95
C TYR A 8 -23.36 9.79 8.80
N SER A 9 -23.20 10.57 9.86
CA SER A 9 -22.20 10.32 10.91
C SER A 9 -22.85 10.51 12.27
N GLY A 10 -22.45 9.70 13.26
CA GLY A 10 -23.11 9.70 14.56
C GLY A 10 -22.33 9.02 15.67
N ASN A 11 -23.00 8.87 16.81
CA ASN A 11 -22.48 8.20 17.99
C ASN A 11 -23.54 7.24 18.53
N TYR A 12 -23.16 6.00 18.82
CA TYR A 12 -24.01 5.01 19.49
C TYR A 12 -23.25 4.45 20.68
N GLU A 13 -23.76 4.66 21.90
CA GLU A 13 -23.13 4.22 23.16
C GLU A 13 -21.64 4.61 23.28
N GLY A 14 -21.31 5.85 22.93
CA GLY A 14 -19.93 6.36 22.95
C GLY A 14 -19.08 5.95 21.75
N LYS A 15 -19.56 5.04 20.87
CA LYS A 15 -18.85 4.62 19.66
C LYS A 15 -19.24 5.50 18.48
N LYS A 16 -18.27 6.24 17.94
CA LYS A 16 -18.46 7.04 16.72
C LYS A 16 -18.56 6.11 15.50
N PHE A 17 -19.48 6.41 14.60
CA PHE A 17 -19.64 5.67 13.34
C PHE A 17 -19.96 6.60 12.17
N LEU A 18 -19.78 6.07 10.97
CA LEU A 18 -20.00 6.75 9.71
C LEU A 18 -20.70 5.80 8.74
N ILE A 19 -21.77 6.28 8.10
CA ILE A 19 -22.52 5.58 7.05
C ILE A 19 -22.16 6.24 5.73
N THR A 20 -21.63 5.46 4.80
CA THR A 20 -21.32 5.91 3.44
C THR A 20 -22.28 5.30 2.43
N GLU A 21 -22.46 5.99 1.32
CA GLU A 21 -23.09 5.45 0.13
C GLU A 21 -22.38 4.17 -0.32
N TYR A 22 -23.15 3.09 -0.43
CA TYR A 22 -22.67 1.85 -1.00
C TYR A 22 -22.65 1.98 -2.53
N ASN A 23 -21.52 1.64 -3.13
CA ASN A 23 -21.36 1.59 -4.58
C ASN A 23 -21.07 0.15 -4.97
N ASP A 24 -21.86 -0.40 -5.90
CA ASP A 24 -21.63 -1.74 -6.43
C ASP A 24 -20.22 -1.87 -7.03
N GLY A 25 -19.59 -3.01 -6.78
CA GLY A 25 -18.26 -3.28 -7.32
C GLY A 25 -17.69 -4.62 -6.88
N LEU A 26 -16.78 -5.14 -7.69
CA LEU A 26 -15.98 -6.32 -7.34
C LEU A 26 -14.68 -5.89 -6.67
N ARG A 27 -14.23 -6.67 -5.69
CA ARG A 27 -12.85 -6.58 -5.20
C ARG A 27 -11.91 -6.78 -6.39
N LEU A 28 -10.89 -5.92 -6.52
CA LEU A 28 -9.94 -5.97 -7.63
C LEU A 28 -9.39 -7.39 -7.88
N SER A 29 -8.99 -8.11 -6.82
CA SER A 29 -8.51 -9.50 -6.93
C SER A 29 -9.52 -10.46 -7.58
N LYS A 30 -10.83 -10.30 -7.33
CA LYS A 30 -11.87 -11.13 -7.96
C LYS A 30 -11.97 -10.80 -9.45
N LEU A 31 -11.90 -9.52 -9.81
CA LEU A 31 -11.93 -9.07 -11.19
C LEU A 31 -10.71 -9.57 -11.98
N LEU A 32 -9.51 -9.46 -11.41
CA LEU A 32 -8.27 -9.88 -12.05
C LEU A 32 -8.18 -11.41 -12.26
N ARG A 33 -8.75 -12.21 -11.34
CA ARG A 33 -8.77 -13.68 -11.47
C ARG A 33 -9.63 -14.19 -12.62
N ALA A 34 -10.61 -13.40 -13.08
CA ALA A 34 -11.47 -13.75 -14.19
C ALA A 34 -10.82 -13.48 -15.56
N LEU A 35 -9.67 -12.81 -15.58
CA LEU A 35 -8.93 -12.44 -16.79
C LEU A 35 -7.74 -13.39 -17.01
N ASP A 36 -7.30 -13.54 -18.25
CA ASP A 36 -5.99 -14.12 -18.50
C ASP A 36 -4.87 -13.21 -17.99
N LYS A 37 -3.67 -13.77 -17.90
CA LYS A 37 -2.51 -13.11 -17.29
C LYS A 37 -2.15 -11.79 -17.96
N GLN A 38 -2.23 -11.71 -19.29
CA GLN A 38 -1.83 -10.50 -20.03
C GLN A 38 -2.83 -9.37 -19.78
N HIS A 39 -4.12 -9.66 -19.88
CA HIS A 39 -5.16 -8.66 -19.61
C HIS A 39 -5.19 -8.26 -18.13
N SER A 40 -4.94 -9.20 -17.21
CA SER A 40 -4.86 -8.92 -15.77
C SER A 40 -3.81 -7.86 -15.46
N ILE A 41 -2.61 -7.94 -16.06
CA ILE A 41 -1.53 -6.95 -15.89
C ILE A 41 -1.95 -5.57 -16.43
N VAL A 42 -2.56 -5.51 -17.62
CA VAL A 42 -3.01 -4.24 -18.21
C VAL A 42 -4.06 -3.58 -17.32
N VAL A 43 -5.02 -4.36 -16.83
CA VAL A 43 -6.11 -3.89 -15.98
C VAL A 43 -5.60 -3.47 -14.60
N SER A 44 -4.70 -4.24 -13.99
CA SER A 44 -4.15 -3.92 -12.67
C SER A 44 -3.36 -2.61 -12.71
N LYS A 45 -2.54 -2.37 -13.74
CA LYS A 45 -1.79 -1.11 -13.93
C LYS A 45 -2.71 0.11 -13.95
N LYS A 46 -3.85 0.03 -14.65
CA LYS A 46 -4.85 1.10 -14.68
C LYS A 46 -5.36 1.42 -13.26
N TYR A 47 -5.82 0.40 -12.54
CA TYR A 47 -6.38 0.59 -11.19
C TYR A 47 -5.32 1.03 -10.17
N LEU A 48 -4.09 0.51 -10.29
CA LEU A 48 -2.97 0.92 -9.44
C LEU A 48 -2.58 2.38 -9.67
N ARG A 49 -2.59 2.86 -10.92
CA ARG A 49 -2.41 4.28 -11.21
C ARG A 49 -3.50 5.13 -10.58
N GLU A 50 -4.77 4.76 -10.72
CA GLU A 50 -5.87 5.47 -10.08
C GLU A 50 -5.76 5.45 -8.54
N PHE A 51 -5.28 4.35 -7.97
CA PHE A 51 -5.06 4.24 -6.54
C PHE A 51 -3.95 5.20 -6.09
N GLY A 52 -2.81 5.23 -6.79
CA GLY A 52 -1.73 6.18 -6.53
C GLY A 52 -2.18 7.64 -6.60
N ILE A 53 -2.93 8.00 -7.65
CA ILE A 53 -3.54 9.35 -7.80
C ILE A 53 -4.41 9.66 -6.57
N THR A 54 -5.25 8.72 -6.15
CA THR A 54 -6.18 8.96 -5.05
C THR A 54 -5.44 9.12 -3.72
N LEU A 55 -4.43 8.30 -3.46
CA LEU A 55 -3.61 8.42 -2.26
C LEU A 55 -2.85 9.76 -2.22
N GLY A 56 -2.26 10.17 -3.35
CA GLY A 56 -1.57 11.46 -3.45
C GLY A 56 -2.50 12.66 -3.23
N LYS A 57 -3.76 12.58 -3.69
CA LYS A 57 -4.79 13.58 -3.36
C LYS A 57 -5.10 13.60 -1.86
N ILE A 58 -5.24 12.45 -1.22
CA ILE A 58 -5.52 12.34 0.22
C ILE A 58 -4.38 12.97 1.02
N HIS A 59 -3.13 12.65 0.72
CA HIS A 59 -1.96 13.23 1.42
C HIS A 59 -1.81 14.74 1.23
N LYS A 60 -2.40 15.31 0.17
CA LYS A 60 -2.47 16.76 -0.03
C LYS A 60 -3.55 17.46 0.80
N LEU A 61 -4.55 16.71 1.28
CA LEU A 61 -5.61 17.30 2.09
C LEU A 61 -5.01 17.75 3.43
N LYS A 62 -5.25 19.01 3.78
CA LYS A 62 -5.03 19.49 5.14
C LYS A 62 -6.22 19.04 5.97
N VAL A 63 -6.03 17.98 6.75
CA VAL A 63 -7.07 17.46 7.64
C VAL A 63 -6.72 17.86 9.06
N ASP A 64 -7.56 18.70 9.66
CA ASP A 64 -7.48 18.99 11.09
C ASP A 64 -8.04 17.78 11.84
N GLY A 65 -7.16 17.01 12.49
CA GLY A 65 -7.54 15.80 13.20
C GLY A 65 -6.57 15.48 14.33
N ILE A 66 -7.11 15.16 15.50
CA ILE A 66 -6.33 14.60 16.59
C ILE A 66 -6.11 13.12 16.30
N ILE A 67 -4.86 12.66 16.31
CA ILE A 67 -4.55 11.23 16.23
C ILE A 67 -5.20 10.55 17.44
N THR A 68 -6.29 9.81 17.21
CA THR A 68 -7.07 9.20 18.30
C THR A 68 -6.48 7.87 18.78
N ARG A 69 -5.59 7.27 18.00
CA ARG A 69 -4.83 6.06 18.35
C ARG A 69 -3.50 6.06 17.62
N GLU A 70 -2.42 5.87 18.36
CA GLU A 70 -1.14 5.53 17.75
C GLU A 70 -1.25 4.18 17.03
N ARG A 71 -0.79 4.13 15.78
CA ARG A 71 -0.61 2.86 15.08
C ARG A 71 0.50 2.10 15.81
N ARG A 72 0.21 0.90 16.34
CA ARG A 72 1.19 0.03 17.06
C ARG A 72 2.33 -0.53 16.18
N PHE A 73 2.54 0.04 15.00
CA PHE A 73 3.66 -0.32 14.14
C PHE A 73 4.85 0.52 14.56
N HIS A 74 6.07 -0.01 14.37
CA HIS A 74 7.29 0.76 14.56
C HIS A 74 7.25 1.88 13.53
N LYS A 75 6.74 3.04 13.92
CA LYS A 75 6.69 4.22 13.08
C LYS A 75 8.15 4.50 12.74
N PRO A 76 8.55 4.52 11.45
CA PRO A 76 9.77 5.24 11.12
C PRO A 76 9.60 6.68 11.63
N LEU A 77 10.71 7.36 11.92
CA LEU A 77 10.76 8.72 12.48
C LEU A 77 9.66 9.63 11.88
N GLU A 78 9.12 10.57 12.67
CA GLU A 78 7.89 11.35 12.42
C GLU A 78 7.72 11.90 10.99
N ASP A 79 8.80 12.06 10.24
CA ASP A 79 8.87 12.64 8.90
C ASP A 79 8.43 11.72 7.73
N TYR A 80 8.11 10.44 7.95
CA TYR A 80 7.88 9.46 6.86
C TYR A 80 6.45 8.94 6.72
N GLU A 81 5.42 9.66 7.19
CA GLU A 81 4.04 9.14 7.17
C GLU A 81 3.52 8.85 5.76
N CYS A 82 3.77 9.77 4.81
CA CYS A 82 3.35 9.60 3.42
C CYS A 82 4.07 8.43 2.76
N GLU A 83 5.39 8.34 2.94
CA GLU A 83 6.22 7.27 2.40
C GLU A 83 5.90 5.92 3.00
N PHE A 84 5.51 5.87 4.28
CA PHE A 84 5.02 4.65 4.91
C PHE A 84 3.72 4.17 4.27
N ASP A 85 2.75 5.07 4.07
CA ASP A 85 1.48 4.71 3.42
C ASP A 85 1.68 4.29 1.95
N ILE A 86 2.62 4.92 1.22
CA ILE A 86 3.05 4.47 -0.11
C ILE A 86 3.66 3.07 -0.03
N ALA A 87 4.63 2.85 0.85
CA ALA A 87 5.31 1.57 1.02
C ALA A 87 4.31 0.45 1.34
N TRP A 88 3.35 0.72 2.22
CA TRP A 88 2.28 -0.20 2.57
C TRP A 88 1.37 -0.54 1.39
N ALA A 89 1.08 0.44 0.53
CA ALA A 89 0.24 0.25 -0.65
C ALA A 89 0.91 -0.63 -1.72
N ILE A 90 2.24 -0.54 -1.88
CA ILE A 90 2.98 -1.24 -2.96
C ILE A 90 3.68 -2.53 -2.52
N ILE A 91 3.62 -2.88 -1.24
CA ILE A 91 4.21 -4.11 -0.73
C ILE A 91 3.50 -5.34 -1.32
N VAL A 92 4.27 -6.35 -1.72
CA VAL A 92 3.73 -7.60 -2.24
C VAL A 92 3.66 -8.65 -1.14
N ARG A 93 2.55 -9.38 -1.10
CA ARG A 93 2.27 -10.49 -0.20
C ARG A 93 1.99 -11.73 -1.06
N PRO A 94 2.35 -12.95 -0.61
CA PRO A 94 2.25 -14.16 -1.44
C PRO A 94 0.89 -14.39 -2.09
N SER A 95 -0.20 -14.03 -1.40
CA SER A 95 -1.58 -14.25 -1.85
C SER A 95 -2.16 -13.11 -2.72
N GLN A 96 -1.41 -12.06 -3.03
CA GLN A 96 -1.92 -10.96 -3.87
C GLN A 96 -2.05 -11.37 -5.33
N GLU A 97 -2.94 -10.70 -6.05
CA GLU A 97 -3.17 -10.91 -7.50
C GLU A 97 -2.59 -9.80 -8.39
N PHE A 98 -1.98 -8.79 -7.77
CA PHE A 98 -1.45 -7.58 -8.39
C PHE A 98 -0.20 -7.14 -7.61
N LEU A 99 0.56 -6.17 -8.14
CA LEU A 99 1.89 -5.75 -7.63
C LEU A 99 2.96 -6.86 -7.71
N LYS A 100 2.76 -7.81 -8.64
CA LYS A 100 3.71 -8.89 -8.91
C LYS A 100 4.83 -8.44 -9.85
N THR A 101 4.63 -7.36 -10.60
CA THR A 101 5.63 -6.81 -11.52
C THR A 101 6.08 -5.41 -11.10
N ASP A 102 7.27 -5.01 -11.55
CA ASP A 102 7.75 -3.65 -11.33
C ASP A 102 6.93 -2.62 -12.11
N GLU A 103 6.39 -2.97 -13.28
CA GLU A 103 5.52 -2.08 -14.04
C GLU A 103 4.21 -1.72 -13.30
N GLU A 104 3.65 -2.66 -12.55
CA GLU A 104 2.48 -2.42 -11.71
C GLU A 104 2.81 -1.43 -10.59
N ARG A 105 3.96 -1.61 -9.94
CA ARG A 105 4.46 -0.67 -8.91
C ARG A 105 4.74 0.71 -9.50
N THR A 106 5.42 0.80 -10.64
CA THR A 106 5.67 2.06 -11.35
C THR A 106 4.37 2.76 -11.71
N SER A 107 3.35 2.02 -12.17
CA SER A 107 2.05 2.61 -12.51
C SER A 107 1.39 3.28 -11.29
N PHE A 108 1.49 2.66 -10.11
CA PHE A 108 1.04 3.27 -8.85
C PHE A 108 1.84 4.54 -8.53
N LEU A 109 3.17 4.44 -8.56
CA LEU A 109 4.08 5.54 -8.19
C LEU A 109 3.93 6.74 -9.13
N ASP A 110 3.78 6.53 -10.44
CA ASP A 110 3.50 7.59 -11.40
C ASP A 110 2.15 8.26 -11.12
N GLY A 111 1.14 7.46 -10.73
CA GLY A 111 -0.15 7.98 -10.31
C GLY A 111 -0.01 8.90 -9.09
N TYR A 112 0.72 8.45 -8.07
CA TYR A 112 1.00 9.25 -6.88
C TYR A 112 1.78 10.52 -7.22
N MET A 113 2.87 10.43 -8.01
CA MET A 113 3.71 11.56 -8.43
C MET A 113 2.94 12.65 -9.16
N SER A 114 1.89 12.28 -9.92
CA SER A 114 1.04 13.27 -10.57
C SER A 114 0.30 14.18 -9.58
N GLN A 115 0.18 13.75 -8.33
CA GLN A 115 -0.54 14.46 -7.28
C GLN A 115 0.37 14.91 -6.14
N ASN A 116 1.45 14.21 -5.78
CA ASN A 116 2.32 14.60 -4.67
C ASN A 116 3.73 14.02 -4.87
N ASN A 117 4.74 14.60 -4.21
CA ASN A 117 6.11 14.08 -4.26
C ASN A 117 6.35 13.05 -3.13
N TYR A 118 7.37 12.21 -3.31
CA TYR A 118 7.83 11.28 -2.28
C TYR A 118 9.35 11.03 -2.41
N SER A 119 10.00 10.63 -1.32
CA SER A 119 11.38 10.17 -1.34
C SER A 119 11.46 8.66 -1.63
N VAL A 120 12.11 8.28 -2.73
CA VAL A 120 12.32 6.86 -3.12
C VAL A 120 13.07 6.10 -2.03
N GLU A 121 14.10 6.72 -1.44
CA GLU A 121 14.90 6.13 -0.37
C GLU A 121 14.06 5.88 0.88
N SER A 122 13.20 6.85 1.23
CA SER A 122 12.34 6.76 2.41
C SER A 122 11.23 5.71 2.22
N VAL A 123 10.63 5.63 1.03
CA VAL A 123 9.69 4.54 0.69
C VAL A 123 10.38 3.19 0.79
N ARG A 124 11.60 3.06 0.26
CA ARG A 124 12.38 1.81 0.33
C ARG A 124 12.68 1.41 1.77
N TYR A 125 13.12 2.36 2.59
CA TYR A 125 13.35 2.13 4.01
C TYR A 125 12.06 1.66 4.72
N CYS A 126 10.94 2.34 4.46
CA CYS A 126 9.63 1.94 5.00
C CYS A 126 9.24 0.52 4.57
N MET A 127 9.43 0.15 3.30
CA MET A 127 9.17 -1.21 2.82
C MET A 127 10.01 -2.26 3.56
N ILE A 128 11.31 -1.99 3.78
CA ILE A 128 12.19 -2.89 4.54
C ILE A 128 11.66 -3.07 5.97
N MET A 129 11.27 -1.98 6.64
CA MET A 129 10.72 -2.03 8.00
C MET A 129 9.41 -2.83 8.07
N ILE A 130 8.51 -2.64 7.09
CA ILE A 130 7.25 -3.40 7.00
C ILE A 130 7.55 -4.89 6.76
N TYR A 131 8.45 -5.22 5.83
CA TYR A 131 8.84 -6.60 5.59
C TYR A 131 9.51 -7.25 6.82
N GLN A 132 10.36 -6.53 7.56
CA GLN A 132 10.92 -7.04 8.82
C GLN A 132 9.83 -7.37 9.84
N HIS A 133 8.77 -6.56 9.91
CA HIS A 133 7.61 -6.86 10.74
C HIS A 133 6.90 -8.14 10.28
N PHE A 134 6.66 -8.30 8.98
CA PHE A 134 6.06 -9.52 8.42
C PHE A 134 6.92 -10.76 8.62
N ARG A 135 8.25 -10.64 8.53
CA ARG A 135 9.19 -11.71 8.87
C ARG A 135 9.01 -12.16 10.32
N LYS A 136 8.89 -11.22 11.27
CA LYS A 136 8.63 -11.54 12.69
C LYS A 136 7.29 -12.28 12.86
N LEU A 137 6.24 -11.86 12.15
CA LEU A 137 4.94 -12.54 12.19
C LEU A 137 5.03 -13.97 11.64
N GLY A 138 5.68 -14.17 10.48
CA GLY A 138 5.89 -15.50 9.89
C GLY A 138 6.66 -16.44 10.83
N ASN A 139 7.74 -15.96 11.45
CA ASN A 139 8.49 -16.71 12.45
C ASN A 139 7.65 -17.09 13.66
N ALA A 140 6.79 -16.19 14.15
CA ALA A 140 5.95 -16.45 15.33
C ALA A 140 4.93 -17.57 15.11
N ILE A 141 4.55 -17.83 13.85
CA ILE A 141 3.62 -18.91 13.47
C ILE A 141 4.31 -20.07 12.74
N ALA A 142 5.65 -20.09 12.69
CA ALA A 142 6.45 -21.09 11.98
C ALA A 142 6.09 -21.27 10.48
N ASP A 143 5.68 -20.20 9.80
CA ASP A 143 5.44 -20.19 8.34
C ASP A 143 6.75 -19.87 7.60
N PHE A 144 7.58 -20.91 7.39
CA PHE A 144 8.90 -20.75 6.79
C PHE A 144 8.86 -20.34 5.32
N ASP A 145 7.83 -20.73 4.56
CA ASP A 145 7.67 -20.34 3.16
C ASP A 145 7.37 -18.83 3.06
N TYR A 146 6.52 -18.32 3.94
CA TYR A 146 6.26 -16.89 4.05
C TYR A 146 7.50 -16.11 4.47
N VAL A 147 8.26 -16.61 5.45
CA VAL A 147 9.53 -16.00 5.88
C VAL A 147 10.53 -15.92 4.73
N ASN A 148 10.72 -17.02 4.00
CA ASN A 148 11.62 -17.08 2.84
C ASN A 148 11.20 -16.10 1.73
N PHE A 149 9.90 -15.98 1.47
CA PHE A 149 9.38 -14.99 0.51
C PHE A 149 9.72 -13.56 0.95
N VAL A 150 9.44 -13.22 2.21
CA VAL A 150 9.68 -11.89 2.76
C VAL A 150 11.17 -11.55 2.76
N GLU A 151 12.04 -12.49 3.12
CA GLU A 151 13.50 -12.28 3.09
C GLU A 151 14.00 -11.98 1.67
N LYS A 152 13.51 -12.70 0.64
CA LYS A 152 13.85 -12.41 -0.76
C LYS A 152 13.48 -10.98 -1.17
N GLU A 153 12.31 -10.50 -0.73
CA GLU A 153 11.90 -9.12 -1.00
C GLU A 153 12.78 -8.09 -0.26
N ILE A 154 13.19 -8.36 0.98
CA ILE A 154 14.15 -7.51 1.70
C ILE A 154 15.49 -7.45 0.96
N TYR A 155 16.04 -8.60 0.56
CA TYR A 155 17.30 -8.65 -0.20
C TYR A 155 17.19 -7.90 -1.53
N ARG A 156 16.08 -8.05 -2.25
CA ARG A 156 15.83 -7.30 -3.49
C ARG A 156 15.88 -5.78 -3.23
N LEU A 157 15.21 -5.29 -2.20
CA LEU A 157 15.18 -3.86 -1.86
C LEU A 157 16.56 -3.31 -1.45
N ILE A 158 17.36 -4.08 -0.71
CA ILE A 158 18.71 -3.68 -0.31
C ILE A 158 19.63 -3.62 -1.54
N ASN A 159 19.56 -4.62 -2.42
CA ASN A 159 20.50 -4.78 -3.53
C ASN A 159 20.20 -3.92 -4.76
N ILE A 160 18.97 -3.39 -4.90
CA ILE A 160 18.64 -2.40 -5.96
C ILE A 160 19.51 -1.12 -5.83
N GLY A 161 20.09 -0.83 -4.66
CA GLY A 161 21.03 0.27 -4.48
C GLY A 161 22.47 -0.01 -4.92
N ILE A 162 22.84 -1.27 -5.19
CA ILE A 162 24.25 -1.67 -5.45
C ILE A 162 24.54 -1.72 -6.97
N THR A 163 23.53 -1.81 -7.83
CA THR A 163 23.67 -1.90 -9.29
C THR A 163 24.00 -0.57 -10.01
N HIS A 164 24.31 0.51 -9.29
CA HIS A 164 24.77 1.78 -9.86
C HIS A 164 26.19 2.19 -9.41
N LEU A 165 26.98 1.26 -8.84
CA LEU A 165 28.38 1.48 -8.43
C LEU A 165 29.34 0.42 -9.01
N GLY A 166 29.18 0.11 -10.30
CA GLY A 166 30.11 -0.73 -11.07
C GLY A 166 30.43 -0.06 -12.40
#